data_AF-A0A967BH21-F1
#
_entry.id   AF-A0A967BH21-F1
#
_cell.length_a   1.000
_cell.length_b   1.000
_cell.length_c   1.000
_cell.angle_alpha   90.00
_cell.angle_beta   90.00
_cell.angle_gamma   90.00
#
_symmetry.space_group_name_H-M   'P 1'
#
loop_
_entity.id
_entity.type
_entity.pdbx_description
1 polymer ?
#
loop_
_entity_poly.entity_id
_entity_poly.type
_entity_poly.pdbx_seq_one_letter_code
_entity_poly.pdbx_strand_id
1 'polypeptide(L)'
;MKKILFTLLLITMAFSQFDNTINGWVNGAYYVPDGIVYSEGVIVVDEGTLAAESLSEVDFVTHANWDVTNDFDDTGGNAAFIWSANQTSTLTQIQANLAVAGVGSRWYKFTYTLAVTTAFDGDAAATITTSFALSAVSLEIVTAGTYTIYFKSAVTPTDFVISLVSGTDTEGTISYDDVTLKEITGGDIDVQGLYTGGGSGGIKVLSNGNVGIGTVTPLSKLNVKTVDTYSGTDWKNDGKTLRITADTLPILEFYSEDGNDALFLAAILNGNNDMDFTFNYQYAGASVIELMRLDGVTGNLGIGTAAPVNLLNVDGAYNFFADSSSVNDSWGFSTTGLEVLTTGMSIYVQIAVANTDGATLQINALGAKAVNKLHDQALITGDVEVNQILHLVYDGTAFQMLSQLAQ
;
A
#
# COMPACT_ATOMS: atom_id res chain seq x y z
N MET A 1 71.15 -11.70 14.13
CA MET A 1 70.15 -12.79 14.10
C MET A 1 69.09 -12.70 15.21
N LYS A 2 69.43 -12.40 16.47
CA LYS A 2 68.43 -12.33 17.57
C LYS A 2 67.39 -11.17 17.49
N LYS A 3 67.69 -10.03 16.85
CA LYS A 3 66.71 -8.91 16.71
C LYS A 3 65.68 -9.10 15.57
N ILE A 4 66.04 -9.83 14.52
CA ILE A 4 65.12 -10.15 13.40
C ILE A 4 64.12 -11.24 13.82
N LEU A 5 64.57 -12.20 14.64
CA LEU A 5 63.70 -13.25 15.19
C LEU A 5 62.65 -12.71 16.17
N PHE A 6 62.98 -11.65 16.93
CA PHE A 6 62.04 -11.02 17.87
C PHE A 6 60.95 -10.20 17.16
N THR A 7 61.28 -9.57 16.02
CA THR A 7 60.29 -8.78 15.24
C THR A 7 59.35 -9.69 14.46
N LEU A 8 59.84 -10.84 13.97
CA LEU A 8 59.01 -11.83 13.30
C LEU A 8 58.05 -12.55 14.27
N LEU A 9 58.48 -12.76 15.53
CA LEU A 9 57.64 -13.37 16.58
C LEU A 9 56.50 -12.44 17.03
N LEU A 10 56.73 -11.12 17.08
CA LEU A 10 55.65 -10.14 17.35
C LEU A 10 54.66 -10.03 16.20
N ILE A 11 55.10 -10.20 14.95
CA ILE A 11 54.20 -10.20 13.78
C ILE A 11 53.35 -11.48 13.77
N THR A 12 53.90 -12.66 14.07
CA THR A 12 53.10 -13.89 14.12
C THR A 12 52.13 -13.95 15.31
N MET A 13 52.44 -13.29 16.43
CA MET A 13 51.53 -13.19 17.58
C MET A 13 50.39 -12.18 17.36
N ALA A 14 50.56 -11.20 16.48
CA ALA A 14 49.48 -10.26 16.12
C ALA A 14 48.53 -10.80 15.04
N PHE A 15 48.94 -11.80 14.25
CA PHE A 15 48.11 -12.41 13.21
C PHE A 15 47.39 -13.70 13.61
N SER A 16 47.73 -14.33 14.74
CA SER A 16 46.99 -15.51 15.24
C SER A 16 45.71 -15.16 16.02
N GLN A 17 45.29 -13.88 16.03
CA GLN A 17 44.06 -13.42 16.68
C GLN A 17 42.98 -12.97 15.68
N PHE A 18 43.19 -13.20 14.38
CA PHE A 18 42.15 -13.01 13.38
C PHE A 18 41.86 -14.33 12.67
N ASP A 19 41.33 -15.29 13.42
CA ASP A 19 40.42 -16.26 12.83
C ASP A 19 39.16 -15.48 12.43
N ASN A 20 39.11 -14.99 11.20
CA ASN A 20 37.86 -14.51 10.60
C ASN A 20 36.97 -15.69 10.12
N THR A 21 37.01 -16.77 10.90
CA THR A 21 36.13 -17.92 10.86
C THR A 21 35.77 -18.22 12.31
N ILE A 22 34.71 -17.56 12.79
CA ILE A 22 34.14 -17.85 14.10
C ILE A 22 33.53 -19.26 14.03
N ASN A 23 34.25 -20.24 14.57
CA ASN A 23 33.74 -21.61 14.71
C ASN A 23 32.83 -21.65 15.94
N GLY A 24 31.53 -21.45 15.70
CA GLY A 24 30.50 -21.26 16.74
C GLY A 24 29.47 -20.20 16.36
N TRP A 25 29.02 -20.22 15.10
CA TRP A 25 28.06 -19.25 14.55
C TRP A 25 26.71 -19.34 15.28
N VAL A 26 26.42 -18.34 16.11
CA VAL A 26 25.08 -18.09 16.66
C VAL A 26 24.91 -16.58 16.86
N ASN A 27 24.06 -15.96 16.03
CA ASN A 27 23.38 -14.67 16.21
C ASN A 27 24.18 -13.44 16.70
N GLY A 28 24.39 -12.45 15.82
CA GLY A 28 24.73 -11.07 16.23
C GLY A 28 25.08 -10.16 15.06
N ALA A 29 24.37 -9.04 14.91
CA ALA A 29 24.60 -8.04 13.87
C ALA A 29 25.94 -7.27 14.06
N TYR A 30 26.58 -6.86 12.96
CA TYR A 30 27.75 -5.97 12.98
C TYR A 30 27.37 -4.58 12.46
N TYR A 31 27.93 -3.53 13.07
CA TYR A 31 27.84 -2.16 12.58
C TYR A 31 28.90 -1.96 11.49
N VAL A 32 28.47 -1.82 10.22
CA VAL A 32 29.40 -1.43 9.15
C VAL A 32 29.53 0.10 9.17
N PRO A 33 30.74 0.69 9.20
CA PRO A 33 30.93 2.15 9.22
C PRO A 33 30.39 2.93 8.00
N ASP A 34 29.77 2.24 7.04
CA ASP A 34 29.09 2.83 5.87
C ASP A 34 27.58 3.07 6.11
N GLY A 35 27.09 2.86 7.33
CA GLY A 35 25.72 3.24 7.73
C GLY A 35 24.61 2.30 7.27
N ILE A 36 24.92 1.06 6.86
CA ILE A 36 23.92 0.02 6.54
C ILE A 36 23.90 -1.04 7.64
N VAL A 37 22.70 -1.28 8.20
CA VAL A 37 22.39 -2.35 9.15
C VAL A 37 21.81 -3.55 8.38
N TYR A 38 22.39 -4.73 8.55
CA TYR A 38 21.79 -6.01 8.15
C TYR A 38 21.33 -6.75 9.42
N SER A 39 20.04 -7.05 9.54
CA SER A 39 19.49 -7.91 10.60
C SER A 39 18.73 -9.08 9.97
N GLU A 40 18.93 -10.30 10.48
CA GLU A 40 18.08 -11.44 10.11
C GLU A 40 16.70 -11.28 10.76
N GLY A 41 15.70 -10.92 9.95
CA GLY A 41 14.31 -10.86 10.36
C GLY A 41 13.97 -9.58 11.11
N VAL A 42 13.04 -8.81 10.56
CA VAL A 42 12.55 -7.56 11.15
C VAL A 42 11.88 -7.86 12.50
N ILE A 43 12.53 -7.49 13.61
CA ILE A 43 11.96 -7.59 14.97
C ILE A 43 11.32 -6.24 15.28
N VAL A 44 10.03 -6.26 15.56
CA VAL A 44 9.22 -5.07 15.79
C VAL A 44 8.54 -5.18 17.13
N VAL A 45 8.91 -4.28 18.02
CA VAL A 45 8.37 -4.13 19.37
C VAL A 45 8.33 -2.63 19.68
N ASP A 46 7.22 -2.18 20.27
CA ASP A 46 7.12 -0.84 20.86
C ASP A 46 7.24 -0.98 22.38
N GLU A 47 8.42 -0.64 22.91
CA GLU A 47 8.75 -0.73 24.34
C GLU A 47 7.92 0.18 25.26
N GLY A 48 7.12 1.09 24.67
CA GLY A 48 6.20 1.98 25.40
C GLY A 48 4.79 1.39 25.59
N THR A 49 4.37 0.45 24.74
CA THR A 49 3.03 -0.14 24.79
C THR A 49 3.07 -1.50 25.48
N LEU A 50 2.87 -1.45 26.80
CA LEU A 50 3.02 -2.58 27.72
C LEU A 50 1.68 -3.11 28.20
N ALA A 51 1.59 -4.42 28.41
CA ALA A 51 0.47 -5.07 29.08
C ALA A 51 0.41 -4.73 30.58
N ALA A 52 -0.56 -5.36 31.26
CA ALA A 52 -0.60 -5.39 32.72
C ALA A 52 0.68 -6.04 33.30
N GLU A 53 0.97 -5.69 34.55
CA GLU A 53 2.08 -6.25 35.31
C GLU A 53 1.94 -7.77 35.46
N SER A 54 3.02 -8.51 35.16
CA SER A 54 3.06 -9.97 35.29
C SER A 54 3.43 -10.42 36.71
N LEU A 55 4.27 -9.65 37.42
CA LEU A 55 4.66 -9.98 38.79
C LEU A 55 3.62 -9.50 39.80
N SER A 56 3.31 -10.35 40.76
CA SER A 56 2.72 -9.92 42.04
C SER A 56 3.81 -9.38 42.93
N GLU A 57 3.48 -8.40 43.79
CA GLU A 57 4.38 -7.92 44.85
C GLU A 57 5.73 -7.39 44.31
N VAL A 58 5.65 -6.28 43.58
CA VAL A 58 6.78 -5.64 42.89
C VAL A 58 7.76 -4.91 43.83
N ASP A 59 7.34 -4.64 45.06
CA ASP A 59 8.05 -3.88 46.10
C ASP A 59 8.43 -4.74 47.32
N PHE A 60 8.21 -6.07 47.25
CA PHE A 60 8.55 -7.03 48.31
C PHE A 60 7.95 -6.72 49.71
N VAL A 61 6.87 -5.95 49.79
CA VAL A 61 6.32 -5.48 51.08
C VAL A 61 5.66 -6.61 51.89
N THR A 62 5.09 -7.62 51.23
CA THR A 62 4.24 -8.63 51.88
C THR A 62 4.89 -10.00 52.06
N HIS A 63 6.07 -10.21 51.46
CA HIS A 63 6.87 -11.44 51.41
C HIS A 63 6.01 -12.71 51.20
N ALA A 64 5.00 -12.60 50.33
CA ALA A 64 3.92 -13.60 50.25
C ALA A 64 3.94 -14.37 48.93
N ASN A 65 4.42 -13.74 47.86
CA ASN A 65 4.34 -14.31 46.51
C ASN A 65 5.69 -14.79 45.98
N TRP A 66 6.78 -14.42 46.65
CA TRP A 66 8.14 -14.80 46.30
C TRP A 66 8.64 -15.95 47.18
N ASP A 67 9.13 -17.00 46.54
CA ASP A 67 9.82 -18.11 47.18
C ASP A 67 11.33 -17.89 47.07
N VAL A 68 12.02 -17.79 48.20
CA VAL A 68 13.48 -17.66 48.27
C VAL A 68 14.13 -19.01 48.55
N THR A 69 15.36 -19.19 48.06
CA THR A 69 16.19 -20.37 48.35
C THR A 69 17.63 -19.93 48.66
N ASN A 70 18.21 -20.53 49.69
CA ASN A 70 19.57 -20.27 50.19
C ASN A 70 19.76 -18.81 50.64
N ASP A 71 20.58 -18.04 49.93
CA ASP A 71 21.08 -16.74 50.40
C ASP A 71 20.15 -15.55 50.12
N PHE A 72 19.02 -15.78 49.43
CA PHE A 72 17.99 -14.74 49.23
C PHE A 72 17.07 -14.63 50.45
N ASP A 73 16.67 -13.40 50.77
CA ASP A 73 15.68 -13.03 51.79
C ASP A 73 14.80 -11.90 51.25
N ASP A 74 13.49 -12.10 51.21
CA ASP A 74 12.50 -11.14 50.71
C ASP A 74 11.72 -10.42 51.84
N THR A 75 12.07 -10.67 53.11
CA THR A 75 11.30 -10.14 54.26
C THR A 75 11.59 -8.67 54.59
N GLY A 76 12.61 -8.08 53.97
CA GLY A 76 13.11 -6.73 54.26
C GLY A 76 12.47 -5.59 53.49
N GLY A 77 11.42 -5.85 52.69
CA GLY A 77 10.91 -4.87 51.71
C GLY A 77 11.79 -4.75 50.47
N ASN A 78 12.62 -5.76 50.21
CA ASN A 78 13.39 -5.99 48.99
C ASN A 78 13.80 -7.46 48.95
N ALA A 79 14.30 -7.94 47.82
CA ALA A 79 15.00 -9.23 47.75
C ALA A 79 16.49 -9.05 48.03
N ALA A 80 16.86 -9.11 49.31
CA ALA A 80 18.24 -9.09 49.76
C ALA A 80 18.95 -10.40 49.45
N PHE A 81 20.23 -10.31 49.09
CA PHE A 81 21.13 -11.45 48.94
C PHE A 81 22.40 -11.18 49.75
N ILE A 82 22.75 -12.10 50.64
CA ILE A 82 24.01 -12.06 51.40
C ILE A 82 24.77 -13.34 51.11
N TRP A 83 25.91 -13.21 50.44
CA TRP A 83 26.71 -14.34 50.01
C TRP A 83 27.06 -15.28 51.17
N SER A 84 26.87 -16.58 50.92
CA SER A 84 27.51 -17.65 51.68
C SER A 84 28.11 -18.70 50.72
N ALA A 85 29.04 -19.51 51.22
CA ALA A 85 29.92 -20.30 50.36
C ALA A 85 29.19 -21.31 49.43
N ASN A 86 29.53 -21.26 48.13
CA ASN A 86 29.27 -22.26 47.09
C ASN A 86 27.80 -22.74 46.95
N GLN A 87 26.88 -21.80 46.75
CA GLN A 87 25.45 -22.11 46.61
C GLN A 87 24.82 -21.41 45.40
N THR A 88 23.83 -22.06 44.80
CA THR A 88 22.88 -21.43 43.87
C THR A 88 21.71 -20.95 44.69
N SER A 89 21.43 -19.66 44.67
CA SER A 89 20.28 -19.07 45.35
C SER A 89 19.27 -18.63 44.32
N THR A 90 17.98 -18.77 44.62
CA THR A 90 16.91 -18.38 43.71
C THR A 90 15.88 -17.51 44.39
N LEU A 91 15.42 -16.51 43.67
CA LEU A 91 14.21 -15.74 43.95
C LEU A 91 13.18 -16.12 42.89
N THR A 92 12.11 -16.77 43.32
CA THR A 92 11.14 -17.41 42.42
C THR A 92 9.74 -16.87 42.67
N GLN A 93 9.06 -16.47 41.60
CA GLN A 93 7.60 -16.37 41.63
C GLN A 93 7.05 -17.50 40.77
N ILE A 94 6.46 -18.50 41.45
CA ILE A 94 5.85 -19.63 40.76
C ILE A 94 4.69 -19.16 39.88
N GLN A 95 4.38 -19.89 38.82
CA GLN A 95 3.33 -19.51 37.87
C GLN A 95 1.97 -19.21 38.55
N ALA A 96 1.64 -19.92 39.63
CA ALA A 96 0.40 -19.72 40.38
C ALA A 96 0.34 -18.39 41.16
N ASN A 97 1.51 -17.80 41.46
CA ASN A 97 1.63 -16.54 42.19
C ASN A 97 1.79 -15.32 41.26
N LEU A 98 2.06 -15.54 39.96
CA LEU A 98 2.09 -14.45 38.97
C LEU A 98 0.72 -13.77 38.86
N ALA A 99 0.72 -12.44 38.86
CA ALA A 99 -0.49 -11.65 38.65
C ALA A 99 -1.07 -11.90 37.24
N VAL A 100 -0.19 -12.03 36.25
CA VAL A 100 -0.53 -12.46 34.90
C VAL A 100 0.46 -13.53 34.47
N ALA A 101 -0.04 -14.71 34.12
CA ALA A 101 0.80 -15.81 33.67
C ALA A 101 1.57 -15.43 32.39
N GLY A 102 2.82 -15.85 32.30
CA GLY A 102 3.65 -15.61 31.13
C GLY A 102 3.03 -16.18 29.85
N VAL A 103 2.96 -15.36 28.81
CA VAL A 103 2.63 -15.78 27.44
C VAL A 103 3.91 -16.17 26.70
N GLY A 104 3.89 -17.33 26.06
CA GLY A 104 5.07 -17.87 25.37
C GLY A 104 5.43 -17.16 24.07
N SER A 105 6.72 -17.14 23.74
CA SER A 105 7.28 -16.50 22.55
C SER A 105 6.97 -14.99 22.43
N ARG A 106 6.77 -14.31 23.56
CA ARG A 106 6.50 -12.87 23.63
C ARG A 106 7.70 -12.10 24.14
N TRP A 107 7.79 -10.82 23.79
CA TRP A 107 8.82 -9.93 24.34
C TRP A 107 8.34 -9.36 25.67
N TYR A 108 9.26 -9.28 26.62
CA TYR A 108 9.02 -8.71 27.94
C TYR A 108 10.02 -7.61 28.22
N LYS A 109 9.54 -6.59 28.93
CA LYS A 109 10.35 -5.57 29.60
C LYS A 109 10.43 -5.94 31.07
N PHE A 110 11.64 -6.17 31.57
CA PHE A 110 11.91 -6.34 32.99
C PHE A 110 12.69 -5.14 33.52
N THR A 111 12.23 -4.55 34.62
CA THR A 111 12.96 -3.49 35.33
C THR A 111 13.20 -3.88 36.78
N TYR A 112 14.28 -3.38 37.37
CA TYR A 112 14.60 -3.56 38.78
C TYR A 112 15.56 -2.47 39.25
N THR A 113 15.51 -2.16 40.54
CA THR A 113 16.51 -1.36 41.25
C THR A 113 17.47 -2.30 41.96
N LEU A 114 18.77 -2.11 41.74
CA LEU A 114 19.84 -2.84 42.38
C LEU A 114 20.55 -1.93 43.40
N ALA A 115 20.68 -2.43 44.63
CA ALA A 115 21.64 -1.88 45.59
C ALA A 115 22.81 -2.85 45.77
N VAL A 116 24.01 -2.30 45.92
CA VAL A 116 25.24 -3.07 46.18
C VAL A 116 25.84 -2.53 47.48
N THR A 117 25.83 -3.36 48.51
CA THR A 117 26.41 -3.04 49.83
C THR A 117 27.87 -3.48 49.90
N THR A 118 28.14 -4.71 49.45
CA THR A 118 29.48 -5.28 49.33
C THR A 118 29.59 -5.91 47.95
N ALA A 119 30.61 -5.54 47.18
CA ALA A 119 30.81 -6.10 45.85
C ALA A 119 31.20 -7.58 45.95
N PHE A 120 30.85 -8.34 44.91
CA PHE A 120 31.38 -9.69 44.70
C PHE A 120 32.85 -9.62 44.26
N ASP A 121 33.66 -10.58 44.70
CA ASP A 121 35.12 -10.63 44.48
C ASP A 121 35.59 -11.84 43.63
N GLY A 122 34.65 -12.60 43.05
CA GLY A 122 34.88 -13.83 42.30
C GLY A 122 33.99 -13.96 41.05
N ASP A 123 33.23 -15.06 40.95
CA ASP A 123 32.54 -15.52 39.75
C ASP A 123 31.01 -15.44 39.83
N ALA A 124 30.48 -14.64 40.76
CA ALA A 124 29.06 -14.44 40.93
C ALA A 124 28.37 -14.02 39.61
N ALA A 125 27.23 -14.65 39.31
CA ALA A 125 26.42 -14.33 38.16
C ALA A 125 24.92 -14.49 38.48
N ALA A 126 24.14 -13.46 38.20
CA ALA A 126 22.69 -13.48 38.30
C ALA A 126 22.04 -13.56 36.91
N THR A 127 21.00 -14.40 36.78
CA THR A 127 20.26 -14.55 35.52
C THR A 127 18.76 -14.72 35.75
N ILE A 128 17.95 -14.18 34.84
CA ILE A 128 16.58 -14.69 34.61
C ILE A 128 16.73 -16.02 33.90
N THR A 129 16.19 -17.08 34.50
CA THR A 129 16.43 -18.44 33.99
C THR A 129 15.57 -18.78 32.78
N THR A 130 15.85 -19.93 32.16
CA THR A 130 15.12 -20.46 31.01
C THR A 130 13.74 -21.02 31.36
N SER A 131 13.33 -21.03 32.64
CA SER A 131 11.94 -21.34 33.01
C SER A 131 10.97 -20.31 32.44
N PHE A 132 11.40 -19.04 32.35
CA PHE A 132 10.60 -17.95 31.81
C PHE A 132 11.18 -17.40 30.51
N ALA A 133 12.50 -17.24 30.40
CA ALA A 133 13.17 -16.68 29.23
C ALA A 133 13.51 -17.74 28.16
N LEU A 134 13.57 -17.34 26.89
CA LEU A 134 13.94 -18.22 25.78
C LEU A 134 15.39 -18.74 25.91
N SER A 135 16.26 -17.92 26.47
CA SER A 135 17.63 -18.22 26.87
C SER A 135 17.91 -17.47 28.17
N ALA A 136 18.84 -17.95 29.00
CA ALA A 136 19.19 -17.26 30.25
C ALA A 136 19.63 -15.80 29.98
N VAL A 137 19.13 -14.87 30.78
CA VAL A 137 19.36 -13.42 30.61
C VAL A 137 20.12 -12.88 31.80
N SER A 138 21.33 -12.38 31.60
CA SER A 138 22.17 -11.82 32.68
C SER A 138 21.57 -10.57 33.30
N LEU A 139 21.68 -10.48 34.62
CA LEU A 139 21.36 -9.29 35.41
C LEU A 139 22.66 -8.62 35.89
N GLU A 140 22.59 -7.30 36.11
CA GLU A 140 23.67 -6.55 36.74
C GLU A 140 23.73 -6.89 38.24
N ILE A 141 24.96 -6.94 38.78
CA ILE A 141 25.22 -7.21 40.20
C ILE A 141 26.36 -6.35 40.77
N VAL A 142 27.03 -5.55 39.93
CA VAL A 142 28.29 -4.86 40.28
C VAL A 142 28.03 -3.41 40.67
N THR A 143 27.16 -2.71 39.95
CA THR A 143 26.93 -1.28 40.15
C THR A 143 25.49 -1.02 40.58
N ALA A 144 25.29 -0.28 41.67
CA ALA A 144 23.95 0.11 42.11
C ALA A 144 23.27 1.04 41.10
N GLY A 145 21.97 0.85 40.88
CA GLY A 145 21.17 1.64 39.93
C GLY A 145 19.87 0.96 39.52
N THR A 146 19.09 1.62 38.67
CA THR A 146 17.88 1.05 38.06
C THR A 146 18.20 0.53 36.66
N TYR A 147 17.81 -0.71 36.38
CA TYR A 147 18.11 -1.42 35.15
C TYR A 147 16.83 -1.78 34.41
N THR A 148 16.91 -1.81 33.08
CA THR A 148 15.83 -2.26 32.20
C THR A 148 16.42 -3.26 31.22
N ILE A 149 15.76 -4.40 31.08
CA ILE A 149 16.17 -5.51 30.22
C ILE A 149 15.00 -5.92 29.36
N TYR A 150 15.31 -6.25 28.10
CA TYR A 150 14.35 -6.77 27.14
C TYR A 150 14.72 -8.17 26.74
N PHE A 151 13.77 -9.10 26.83
CA PHE A 151 14.02 -10.48 26.46
C PHE A 151 12.76 -11.16 25.92
N LYS A 152 12.95 -12.22 25.15
CA LYS A 152 11.85 -13.06 24.66
C LYS A 152 11.58 -14.18 25.65
N SER A 153 10.32 -14.42 25.99
CA SER A 153 9.92 -15.54 26.84
C SER A 153 10.16 -16.88 26.14
N ALA A 154 10.29 -17.93 26.96
CA ALA A 154 10.29 -19.31 26.51
C ALA A 154 9.02 -19.62 25.68
N VAL A 155 9.03 -20.74 24.97
CA VAL A 155 7.85 -21.18 24.20
C VAL A 155 6.65 -21.46 25.12
N THR A 156 6.92 -21.94 26.34
CA THR A 156 5.94 -22.21 27.39
C THR A 156 6.52 -21.78 28.74
N PRO A 157 6.47 -20.47 29.06
CA PRO A 157 7.06 -19.96 30.28
C PRO A 157 6.29 -20.49 31.51
N THR A 158 7.03 -20.89 32.53
CA THR A 158 6.47 -21.37 33.80
C THR A 158 6.70 -20.32 34.89
N ASP A 159 7.66 -20.57 35.77
CA ASP A 159 7.97 -19.72 36.92
C ASP A 159 8.93 -18.62 36.50
N PHE A 160 8.74 -17.42 37.03
CA PHE A 160 9.74 -16.35 36.89
C PHE A 160 10.81 -16.56 37.97
N VAL A 161 12.04 -16.86 37.54
CA VAL A 161 13.14 -17.20 38.45
C VAL A 161 14.34 -16.31 38.15
N ILE A 162 14.82 -15.63 39.18
CA ILE A 162 16.15 -15.05 39.22
C ILE A 162 17.06 -16.01 39.96
N SER A 163 18.11 -16.49 39.30
CA SER A 163 19.11 -17.38 39.89
C SER A 163 20.43 -16.65 40.02
N LEU A 164 21.01 -16.65 41.22
CA LEU A 164 22.36 -16.16 41.49
C LEU A 164 23.26 -17.33 41.86
N VAL A 165 24.31 -17.54 41.09
CA VAL A 165 25.30 -18.60 41.31
C VAL A 165 26.63 -17.94 41.65
N SER A 166 27.31 -18.42 42.69
CA SER A 166 28.64 -17.98 43.10
C SER A 166 29.43 -19.17 43.65
N GLY A 167 30.66 -19.36 43.19
CA GLY A 167 31.52 -20.47 43.61
C GLY A 167 32.84 -20.03 44.27
N THR A 168 33.47 -18.99 43.73
CA THR A 168 34.80 -18.54 44.11
C THR A 168 34.82 -17.25 44.92
N ASP A 169 33.69 -16.55 45.00
CA ASP A 169 33.58 -15.35 45.82
C ASP A 169 33.80 -15.68 47.31
N THR A 170 34.19 -14.66 48.08
CA THR A 170 34.31 -14.69 49.54
C THR A 170 33.46 -13.62 50.22
N GLU A 171 32.88 -12.72 49.43
CA GLU A 171 31.95 -11.69 49.86
C GLU A 171 30.96 -11.34 48.74
N GLY A 172 29.90 -10.62 49.10
CA GLY A 172 28.88 -10.19 48.17
C GLY A 172 27.58 -9.89 48.91
N THR A 173 27.08 -8.67 48.78
CA THR A 173 25.80 -8.28 49.39
C THR A 173 25.10 -7.29 48.49
N ILE A 174 23.97 -7.71 47.94
CA ILE A 174 23.14 -6.93 47.02
C ILE A 174 21.67 -7.02 47.42
N SER A 175 20.82 -6.16 46.84
CA SER A 175 19.38 -6.35 46.89
C SER A 175 18.74 -5.94 45.57
N TYR A 176 17.72 -6.69 45.15
CA TYR A 176 16.82 -6.30 44.08
C TYR A 176 15.54 -5.72 44.68
N ASP A 177 15.06 -4.62 44.13
CA ASP A 177 13.83 -3.93 44.55
C ASP A 177 13.11 -3.33 43.33
N ASP A 178 11.89 -2.83 43.50
CA ASP A 178 11.05 -2.19 42.46
C ASP A 178 11.00 -3.01 41.14
N VAL A 179 10.73 -4.31 41.25
CA VAL A 179 10.77 -5.23 40.11
C VAL A 179 9.51 -5.12 39.27
N THR A 180 9.62 -4.92 37.96
CA THR A 180 8.45 -4.94 37.05
C THR A 180 8.72 -5.85 35.86
N LEU A 181 7.72 -6.63 35.42
CA LEU A 181 7.78 -7.50 34.26
C LEU A 181 6.51 -7.33 33.44
N LYS A 182 6.62 -6.74 32.25
CA LYS A 182 5.45 -6.49 31.39
C LYS A 182 5.66 -7.06 30.00
N GLU A 183 4.65 -7.77 29.50
CA GLU A 183 4.59 -8.16 28.09
C GLU A 183 4.58 -6.87 27.25
N ILE A 184 5.46 -6.82 26.24
CA ILE A 184 5.43 -5.80 25.21
C ILE A 184 4.38 -6.23 24.19
N THR A 185 3.25 -5.51 24.18
CA THR A 185 2.10 -5.80 23.32
C THR A 185 2.02 -4.93 22.09
N GLY A 186 2.77 -3.82 22.05
CA GLY A 186 2.88 -2.98 20.87
C GLY A 186 4.06 -3.33 19.99
N GLY A 187 4.05 -2.73 18.80
CA GLY A 187 5.07 -2.92 17.78
C GLY A 187 4.41 -2.94 16.42
N ASP A 188 4.42 -1.80 15.75
CA ASP A 188 4.07 -1.71 14.33
C ASP A 188 5.34 -1.70 13.49
N ILE A 189 5.35 -2.45 12.38
CA ILE A 189 6.44 -2.36 11.42
C ILE A 189 6.28 -1.04 10.67
N ASP A 190 6.73 0.07 11.25
CA ASP A 190 6.86 1.35 10.53
C ASP A 190 8.12 1.29 9.65
N VAL A 191 8.01 0.60 8.52
CA VAL A 191 9.01 0.72 7.46
C VAL A 191 8.73 2.04 6.76
N GLN A 192 9.54 3.06 7.03
CA GLN A 192 9.61 4.26 6.17
C GLN A 192 10.29 3.94 4.82
N GLY A 193 9.95 2.79 4.21
CA GLY A 193 10.64 2.14 3.09
C GLY A 193 9.99 0.82 2.62
N LEU A 194 10.69 0.11 1.74
CA LEU A 194 10.20 -0.94 0.82
C LEU A 194 9.96 -2.35 1.45
N TYR A 195 8.77 -2.94 1.23
CA TYR A 195 8.49 -4.37 1.41
C TYR A 195 9.02 -5.20 0.22
N THR A 196 10.11 -5.95 0.37
CA THR A 196 10.51 -6.98 -0.61
C THR A 196 10.15 -8.38 -0.12
N GLY A 197 9.06 -8.95 -0.62
CA GLY A 197 8.86 -10.39 -0.62
C GLY A 197 9.55 -10.98 -1.85
N GLY A 198 10.58 -11.81 -1.66
CA GLY A 198 11.33 -12.44 -2.74
C GLY A 198 10.45 -13.33 -3.65
N GLY A 199 10.59 -13.16 -4.97
CA GLY A 199 9.91 -13.96 -6.00
C GLY A 199 9.18 -13.12 -7.05
N SER A 200 8.82 -13.73 -8.19
CA SER A 200 8.10 -13.08 -9.29
C SER A 200 6.62 -12.77 -9.00
N GLY A 201 6.10 -13.16 -7.83
CA GLY A 201 4.68 -13.05 -7.47
C GLY A 201 4.32 -11.99 -6.41
N GLY A 202 5.31 -11.30 -5.82
CA GLY A 202 5.08 -10.37 -4.70
C GLY A 202 4.95 -8.89 -5.08
N ILE A 203 4.88 -8.02 -4.06
CA ILE A 203 5.01 -6.56 -4.21
C ILE A 203 6.49 -6.20 -4.26
N LYS A 204 6.88 -5.36 -5.22
CA LYS A 204 8.24 -4.87 -5.43
C LYS A 204 8.25 -3.36 -5.60
N VAL A 205 8.76 -2.62 -4.64
CA VAL A 205 9.11 -1.19 -4.82
C VAL A 205 10.56 -1.08 -5.33
N LEU A 206 10.81 -0.25 -6.33
CA LEU A 206 12.13 0.08 -6.85
C LEU A 206 12.61 1.41 -6.28
N SER A 207 13.93 1.67 -6.28
CA SER A 207 14.51 2.94 -5.81
C SER A 207 14.07 4.18 -6.59
N ASN A 208 13.52 4.01 -7.80
CA ASN A 208 12.91 5.08 -8.59
C ASN A 208 11.44 5.37 -8.22
N GLY A 209 10.93 4.69 -7.19
CA GLY A 209 9.55 4.81 -6.70
C GLY A 209 8.52 4.04 -7.53
N ASN A 210 8.92 3.16 -8.44
CA ASN A 210 7.99 2.27 -9.14
C ASN A 210 7.60 1.09 -8.24
N VAL A 211 6.31 0.74 -8.23
CA VAL A 211 5.75 -0.39 -7.49
C VAL A 211 5.26 -1.44 -8.47
N GLY A 212 5.85 -2.63 -8.42
CA GLY A 212 5.39 -3.83 -9.11
C GLY A 212 4.53 -4.69 -8.19
N ILE A 213 3.48 -5.31 -8.70
CA ILE A 213 2.75 -6.40 -8.05
C ILE A 213 2.75 -7.58 -9.02
N GLY A 214 3.38 -8.70 -8.67
CA GLY A 214 3.56 -9.84 -9.59
C GLY A 214 4.60 -9.58 -10.71
N THR A 215 5.41 -8.54 -10.57
CA THR A 215 6.55 -8.24 -11.46
C THR A 215 7.70 -7.64 -10.67
N VAL A 216 8.92 -8.00 -11.04
CA VAL A 216 10.16 -7.47 -10.43
C VAL A 216 10.78 -6.32 -11.25
N THR A 217 10.23 -6.03 -12.42
CA THR A 217 10.68 -4.96 -13.34
C THR A 217 9.52 -4.04 -13.75
N PRO A 218 8.91 -3.29 -12.81
CA PRO A 218 7.83 -2.37 -13.13
C PRO A 218 8.29 -1.22 -14.04
N LEU A 219 7.58 -1.00 -15.15
CA LEU A 219 7.88 0.06 -16.14
C LEU A 219 7.20 1.41 -15.81
N SER A 220 6.33 1.45 -14.81
CA SER A 220 5.52 2.60 -14.39
C SER A 220 5.43 2.70 -12.87
N LYS A 221 4.90 3.81 -12.35
CA LYS A 221 4.74 4.05 -10.90
C LYS A 221 3.98 2.93 -10.19
N LEU A 222 2.96 2.37 -10.84
CA LEU A 222 2.32 1.12 -10.46
C LEU A 222 2.26 0.19 -11.67
N ASN A 223 2.79 -1.02 -11.56
CA ASN A 223 2.71 -2.07 -12.57
C ASN A 223 2.19 -3.34 -11.92
N VAL A 224 0.94 -3.70 -12.19
CA VAL A 224 0.37 -4.98 -11.75
C VAL A 224 0.50 -5.98 -12.90
N LYS A 225 1.14 -7.13 -12.65
CA LYS A 225 1.28 -8.24 -13.59
C LYS A 225 0.65 -9.49 -12.98
N THR A 226 -0.24 -10.13 -13.72
CA THR A 226 -0.94 -11.35 -13.32
C THR A 226 -0.30 -12.58 -13.99
N VAL A 227 -0.67 -13.78 -13.56
CA VAL A 227 -0.16 -15.05 -14.15
C VAL A 227 -0.74 -15.25 -15.56
N ASP A 228 0.10 -15.63 -16.53
CA ASP A 228 -0.23 -15.68 -17.97
C ASP A 228 -1.07 -16.90 -18.42
N THR A 229 -1.38 -17.87 -17.54
CA THR A 229 -2.15 -19.07 -17.93
C THR A 229 -3.66 -18.84 -17.78
N TYR A 230 -4.37 -18.76 -18.92
CA TYR A 230 -5.83 -18.64 -18.99
C TYR A 230 -6.49 -20.02 -18.81
N SER A 231 -7.25 -20.22 -17.74
CA SER A 231 -8.12 -21.39 -17.54
C SER A 231 -9.55 -20.86 -17.34
N GLY A 232 -10.43 -21.11 -18.31
CA GLY A 232 -11.66 -20.35 -18.47
C GLY A 232 -12.72 -20.46 -17.36
N THR A 233 -13.73 -19.59 -17.51
CA THR A 233 -15.05 -19.49 -16.86
C THR A 233 -15.19 -18.77 -15.51
N ASP A 234 -14.15 -18.61 -14.69
CA ASP A 234 -14.26 -17.84 -13.43
C ASP A 234 -13.24 -16.70 -13.31
N TRP A 235 -13.51 -15.59 -13.99
CA TRP A 235 -12.64 -14.40 -13.99
C TRP A 235 -12.58 -13.69 -12.63
N LYS A 236 -13.53 -13.96 -11.72
CA LYS A 236 -13.57 -13.30 -10.42
C LYS A 236 -12.57 -13.93 -9.44
N ASN A 237 -12.26 -15.21 -9.55
CA ASN A 237 -11.46 -15.89 -8.51
C ASN A 237 -10.06 -16.35 -8.97
N ASP A 238 -9.66 -16.05 -10.20
CA ASP A 238 -8.41 -16.53 -10.81
C ASP A 238 -7.16 -15.68 -10.44
N GLY A 239 -7.29 -14.72 -9.52
CA GLY A 239 -6.19 -13.83 -9.12
C GLY A 239 -5.66 -12.91 -10.24
N LYS A 240 -6.39 -12.80 -11.35
CA LYS A 240 -6.02 -12.00 -12.54
C LYS A 240 -6.71 -10.64 -12.65
N THR A 241 -7.56 -10.29 -11.70
CA THR A 241 -8.32 -9.04 -11.75
C THR A 241 -7.69 -8.00 -10.85
N LEU A 242 -7.48 -6.79 -11.39
CA LEU A 242 -7.45 -5.60 -10.57
C LEU A 242 -8.90 -5.31 -10.19
N ARG A 243 -9.24 -5.49 -8.91
CA ARG A 243 -10.61 -5.37 -8.42
C ARG A 243 -10.80 -4.05 -7.68
N ILE A 244 -11.81 -3.30 -8.09
CA ILE A 244 -12.33 -2.11 -7.38
C ILE A 244 -13.73 -2.49 -6.88
N THR A 245 -14.00 -2.37 -5.58
CA THR A 245 -15.29 -2.69 -4.96
C THR A 245 -15.81 -1.52 -4.14
N ALA A 246 -17.11 -1.28 -4.23
CA ALA A 246 -17.88 -0.42 -3.34
C ALA A 246 -19.30 -0.98 -3.25
N ASP A 247 -20.06 -0.60 -2.23
CA ASP A 247 -21.43 -1.10 -2.03
C ASP A 247 -22.42 -0.63 -3.12
N THR A 248 -22.14 0.51 -3.76
CA THR A 248 -23.06 1.14 -4.74
C THR A 248 -22.39 1.62 -6.02
N LEU A 249 -21.20 2.23 -5.93
CA LEU A 249 -20.53 2.88 -7.06
C LEU A 249 -19.01 2.63 -7.01
N PRO A 250 -18.50 1.51 -7.54
CA PRO A 250 -17.05 1.34 -7.71
C PRO A 250 -16.55 2.27 -8.84
N ILE A 251 -15.53 3.07 -8.53
CA ILE A 251 -15.00 4.10 -9.42
C ILE A 251 -13.49 3.91 -9.62
N LEU A 252 -13.03 4.04 -10.86
CA LEU A 252 -11.64 4.34 -11.20
C LEU A 252 -11.54 5.82 -11.58
N GLU A 253 -10.85 6.62 -10.78
CA GLU A 253 -10.76 8.07 -10.94
C GLU A 253 -9.35 8.51 -11.35
N PHE A 254 -9.30 9.46 -12.27
CA PHE A 254 -8.12 10.26 -12.59
C PHE A 254 -8.40 11.70 -12.15
N TYR A 255 -7.67 12.17 -11.15
CA TYR A 255 -7.91 13.46 -10.49
C TYR A 255 -6.74 14.40 -10.69
N SER A 256 -7.01 15.69 -10.94
CA SER A 256 -5.99 16.74 -11.01
C SER A 256 -5.58 17.19 -9.61
N GLU A 257 -4.27 17.38 -9.37
CA GLU A 257 -3.77 17.90 -8.09
C GLU A 257 -4.23 19.33 -7.80
N ASP A 258 -4.61 20.07 -8.85
CA ASP A 258 -5.22 21.41 -8.76
C ASP A 258 -6.65 21.38 -8.17
N GLY A 259 -7.16 20.19 -7.88
CA GLY A 259 -8.07 20.00 -6.76
C GLY A 259 -9.55 19.96 -7.12
N ASN A 260 -9.94 19.81 -8.38
CA ASN A 260 -11.37 19.83 -8.73
C ASN A 260 -11.79 19.17 -10.07
N ASP A 261 -10.86 18.87 -10.98
CA ASP A 261 -11.20 18.28 -12.27
C ASP A 261 -10.88 16.78 -12.24
N ALA A 262 -11.90 15.96 -12.55
CA ALA A 262 -11.83 14.52 -12.54
C ALA A 262 -12.39 13.93 -13.82
N LEU A 263 -11.70 12.93 -14.37
CA LEU A 263 -12.26 11.99 -15.35
C LEU A 263 -12.33 10.64 -14.65
N PHE A 264 -13.50 10.01 -14.66
CA PHE A 264 -13.66 8.75 -13.97
C PHE A 264 -14.57 7.78 -14.71
N LEU A 265 -14.31 6.50 -14.46
CA LEU A 265 -15.08 5.38 -14.95
C LEU A 265 -15.86 4.80 -13.76
N ALA A 266 -17.17 4.64 -13.91
CA ALA A 266 -18.02 4.12 -12.85
C ALA A 266 -18.86 2.95 -13.35
N ALA A 267 -19.00 1.92 -12.51
CA ALA A 267 -20.08 0.95 -12.67
C ALA A 267 -21.28 1.40 -11.82
N ILE A 268 -22.44 1.58 -12.44
CA ILE A 268 -23.65 2.07 -11.75
C ILE A 268 -24.60 0.90 -11.55
N LEU A 269 -24.94 0.62 -10.28
CA LEU A 269 -25.91 -0.40 -9.92
C LEU A 269 -27.33 0.17 -10.00
N ASN A 270 -28.07 -0.13 -11.07
CA ASN A 270 -29.43 0.37 -11.28
C ASN A 270 -30.54 -0.68 -11.01
N GLY A 271 -30.17 -1.80 -10.38
CA GLY A 271 -31.09 -2.86 -9.99
C GLY A 271 -30.41 -4.22 -9.90
N ASN A 272 -31.20 -5.28 -9.83
CA ASN A 272 -30.68 -6.65 -9.82
C ASN A 272 -30.11 -7.00 -11.20
N ASN A 273 -28.80 -7.24 -11.26
CA ASN A 273 -28.05 -7.55 -12.48
C ASN A 273 -28.00 -6.42 -13.52
N ASP A 274 -28.29 -5.19 -13.10
CA ASP A 274 -28.14 -4.00 -13.93
C ASP A 274 -26.89 -3.24 -13.47
N MET A 275 -25.81 -3.43 -14.23
CA MET A 275 -24.55 -2.71 -14.05
C MET A 275 -24.25 -1.92 -15.32
N ASP A 276 -24.60 -0.64 -15.32
CA ASP A 276 -24.16 0.26 -16.37
C ASP A 276 -22.67 0.54 -16.23
N PHE A 277 -21.99 0.79 -17.34
CA PHE A 277 -20.61 1.27 -17.34
C PHE A 277 -20.54 2.66 -17.96
N THR A 278 -20.07 3.65 -17.19
CA THR A 278 -20.14 5.06 -17.59
C THR A 278 -18.77 5.72 -17.62
N PHE A 279 -18.61 6.68 -18.52
CA PHE A 279 -17.49 7.61 -18.55
C PHE A 279 -18.01 8.99 -18.17
N ASN A 280 -17.39 9.57 -17.16
CA ASN A 280 -17.88 10.79 -16.53
C ASN A 280 -16.76 11.79 -16.38
N TYR A 281 -17.08 13.07 -16.49
CA TYR A 281 -16.19 14.11 -16.02
C TYR A 281 -16.90 15.01 -15.02
N GLN A 282 -16.10 15.60 -14.14
CA GLN A 282 -16.52 16.65 -13.24
C GLN A 282 -15.44 17.72 -13.25
N TYR A 283 -15.85 18.98 -13.20
CA TYR A 283 -14.98 20.11 -12.99
C TYR A 283 -15.40 20.90 -11.75
N ALA A 284 -14.54 21.80 -11.31
CA ALA A 284 -14.73 22.61 -10.10
C ALA A 284 -16.13 23.24 -10.00
N GLY A 285 -16.86 22.86 -8.96
CA GLY A 285 -18.18 23.44 -8.65
C GLY A 285 -19.32 23.00 -9.56
N ALA A 286 -19.10 22.04 -10.46
CA ALA A 286 -20.14 21.48 -11.31
C ALA A 286 -20.63 20.10 -10.84
N SER A 287 -21.83 19.75 -11.30
CA SER A 287 -22.35 18.39 -11.22
C SER A 287 -21.56 17.46 -12.14
N VAL A 288 -21.56 16.17 -11.83
CA VAL A 288 -21.04 15.12 -12.71
C VAL A 288 -21.78 15.15 -14.04
N ILE A 289 -21.01 15.02 -15.12
CA ILE A 289 -21.55 14.90 -16.48
C ILE A 289 -21.16 13.53 -17.03
N GLU A 290 -22.17 12.74 -17.37
CA GLU A 290 -22.03 11.47 -18.08
C GLU A 290 -21.81 11.75 -19.57
N LEU A 291 -20.65 11.37 -20.10
CA LEU A 291 -20.33 11.54 -21.52
C LEU A 291 -20.87 10.38 -22.35
N MET A 292 -20.77 9.17 -21.81
CA MET A 292 -21.20 7.94 -22.47
C MET A 292 -21.50 6.84 -21.44
N ARG A 293 -22.42 5.95 -21.81
CA ARG A 293 -22.81 4.77 -21.03
C ARG A 293 -22.88 3.53 -21.91
N LEU A 294 -22.49 2.40 -21.37
CA LEU A 294 -22.95 1.09 -21.81
C LEU A 294 -24.03 0.63 -20.84
N ASP A 295 -25.25 0.50 -21.34
CA ASP A 295 -26.40 0.09 -20.54
C ASP A 295 -26.30 -1.40 -20.17
N GLY A 296 -26.31 -1.70 -18.88
CA GLY A 296 -26.09 -3.04 -18.35
C GLY A 296 -27.22 -4.02 -18.68
N VAL A 297 -28.44 -3.52 -18.85
CA VAL A 297 -29.62 -4.33 -19.18
C VAL A 297 -29.69 -4.63 -20.68
N THR A 298 -29.55 -3.60 -21.51
CA THR A 298 -29.80 -3.68 -22.96
C THR A 298 -28.54 -3.92 -23.78
N GLY A 299 -27.36 -3.62 -23.24
CA GLY A 299 -26.09 -3.66 -23.97
C GLY A 299 -25.90 -2.51 -24.96
N ASN A 300 -26.76 -1.49 -24.91
CA ASN A 300 -26.72 -0.35 -25.81
C ASN A 300 -25.68 0.69 -25.35
N LEU A 301 -24.94 1.25 -26.30
CA LEU A 301 -23.99 2.35 -26.07
C LEU A 301 -24.68 3.71 -26.30
N GLY A 302 -24.79 4.52 -25.25
CA GLY A 302 -25.22 5.92 -25.30
C GLY A 302 -24.02 6.86 -25.31
N ILE A 303 -24.05 7.89 -26.16
CA ILE A 303 -23.15 9.06 -26.08
C ILE A 303 -24.03 10.28 -25.91
N GLY A 304 -23.87 11.03 -24.82
CA GLY A 304 -24.72 12.18 -24.50
C GLY A 304 -26.16 11.86 -24.07
N THR A 305 -26.56 10.58 -24.02
CA THR A 305 -27.90 10.14 -23.59
C THR A 305 -27.81 9.07 -22.51
N ALA A 306 -28.62 9.25 -21.47
CA ALA A 306 -28.78 8.27 -20.38
C ALA A 306 -29.76 7.13 -20.71
N ALA A 307 -30.41 7.14 -21.88
CA ALA A 307 -31.43 6.16 -22.26
C ALA A 307 -31.24 5.72 -23.72
N PRO A 308 -30.18 4.98 -24.05
CA PRO A 308 -29.91 4.57 -25.42
C PRO A 308 -30.96 3.57 -25.93
N VAL A 309 -31.71 3.96 -26.97
CA VAL A 309 -32.77 3.13 -27.56
C VAL A 309 -32.29 2.22 -28.70
N ASN A 310 -31.06 2.43 -29.18
CA ASN A 310 -30.39 1.65 -30.22
C ASN A 310 -29.03 1.17 -29.69
N LEU A 311 -28.45 0.14 -30.32
CA LEU A 311 -27.11 -0.39 -29.98
C LEU A 311 -26.03 0.70 -29.89
N LEU A 312 -26.14 1.73 -30.74
CA LEU A 312 -25.42 2.99 -30.62
C LEU A 312 -26.44 4.12 -30.72
N ASN A 313 -26.64 4.86 -29.63
CA ASN A 313 -27.48 6.05 -29.59
C ASN A 313 -26.62 7.27 -29.24
N VAL A 314 -26.48 8.21 -30.17
CA VAL A 314 -25.72 9.44 -29.94
C VAL A 314 -26.74 10.58 -29.82
N ASP A 315 -26.81 11.20 -28.64
CA ASP A 315 -27.58 12.41 -28.43
C ASP A 315 -26.79 13.60 -28.98
N GLY A 316 -27.36 14.24 -29.99
CA GLY A 316 -26.69 15.22 -30.81
C GLY A 316 -27.08 15.04 -32.27
N ALA A 317 -27.02 16.11 -33.04
CA ALA A 317 -27.22 15.99 -34.47
C ALA A 317 -26.11 15.08 -35.01
N TYR A 318 -26.50 13.96 -35.62
CA TYR A 318 -25.71 13.38 -36.70
C TYR A 318 -25.32 14.50 -37.68
N ASN A 319 -24.50 14.21 -38.68
CA ASN A 319 -24.38 15.13 -39.81
C ASN A 319 -25.72 15.35 -40.57
N PHE A 320 -26.88 15.06 -39.99
CA PHE A 320 -28.23 15.27 -40.49
C PHE A 320 -28.79 16.60 -39.96
N PHE A 321 -29.09 17.50 -40.88
CA PHE A 321 -29.59 18.85 -40.60
C PHE A 321 -30.85 19.14 -41.42
N ALA A 322 -31.57 20.18 -41.04
CA ALA A 322 -32.67 20.72 -41.84
C ALA A 322 -32.32 22.14 -42.25
N ASP A 323 -32.54 22.46 -43.52
CA ASP A 323 -32.48 23.83 -44.02
C ASP A 323 -33.51 24.69 -43.27
N SER A 324 -33.00 25.64 -42.50
CA SER A 324 -33.80 26.60 -41.73
C SER A 324 -33.90 27.96 -42.41
N SER A 325 -33.30 28.13 -43.59
CA SER A 325 -33.36 29.40 -44.33
C SER A 325 -34.75 29.64 -44.91
N SER A 326 -35.41 28.58 -45.39
CA SER A 326 -36.63 28.65 -46.20
C SER A 326 -36.49 29.59 -47.43
N VAL A 327 -35.26 29.79 -47.91
CA VAL A 327 -34.94 30.65 -49.06
C VAL A 327 -34.60 29.78 -50.26
N ASN A 328 -35.13 30.17 -51.43
CA ASN A 328 -34.84 29.51 -52.69
C ASN A 328 -33.37 29.68 -53.08
N ASP A 329 -32.73 28.60 -53.54
CA ASP A 329 -31.34 28.55 -54.01
C ASP A 329 -30.27 29.00 -52.99
N SER A 330 -30.65 29.30 -51.74
CA SER A 330 -29.74 29.73 -50.67
C SER A 330 -30.11 29.07 -49.35
N TRP A 331 -29.86 27.77 -49.29
CA TRP A 331 -30.15 26.93 -48.14
C TRP A 331 -29.16 27.19 -47.00
N GLY A 332 -29.57 26.92 -45.76
CA GLY A 332 -28.65 27.00 -44.65
C GLY A 332 -29.22 26.59 -43.31
N PHE A 333 -28.32 26.30 -42.38
CA PHE A 333 -28.66 25.92 -41.01
C PHE A 333 -27.54 26.33 -40.04
N SER A 334 -27.87 26.37 -38.75
CA SER A 334 -26.90 26.61 -37.67
C SER A 334 -26.72 25.36 -36.81
N THR A 335 -25.48 25.03 -36.46
CA THR A 335 -25.14 23.89 -35.60
C THR A 335 -23.95 24.23 -34.69
N THR A 336 -23.94 23.65 -33.49
CA THR A 336 -22.84 23.81 -32.53
C THR A 336 -21.67 22.89 -32.89
N GLY A 337 -20.44 23.34 -32.68
CA GLY A 337 -19.24 22.51 -32.81
C GLY A 337 -18.62 22.42 -34.21
N LEU A 338 -19.17 23.12 -35.21
CA LEU A 338 -18.56 23.22 -36.55
C LEU A 338 -18.04 24.64 -36.82
N GLU A 339 -16.71 24.79 -36.77
CA GLU A 339 -16.01 26.07 -36.95
C GLU A 339 -15.29 26.21 -38.31
N VAL A 340 -15.10 25.12 -39.05
CA VAL A 340 -14.45 25.12 -40.36
C VAL A 340 -14.97 23.96 -41.20
N LEU A 341 -15.09 24.15 -42.52
CA LEU A 341 -15.38 23.07 -43.46
C LEU A 341 -14.06 22.41 -43.89
N THR A 342 -13.96 21.10 -43.71
CA THR A 342 -12.81 20.30 -44.14
C THR A 342 -13.16 19.44 -45.36
N THR A 343 -12.25 19.34 -46.32
CA THR A 343 -12.44 18.47 -47.49
C THR A 343 -12.73 17.03 -47.05
N GLY A 344 -13.76 16.42 -47.64
CA GLY A 344 -14.27 15.09 -47.28
C GLY A 344 -15.40 15.11 -46.26
N MET A 345 -15.76 16.26 -45.67
CA MET A 345 -16.86 16.35 -44.71
C MET A 345 -18.19 15.98 -45.37
N SER A 346 -18.84 14.94 -44.85
CA SER A 346 -20.09 14.37 -45.38
C SER A 346 -21.27 14.73 -44.48
N ILE A 347 -22.31 15.34 -45.05
CA ILE A 347 -23.53 15.75 -44.36
C ILE A 347 -24.79 15.31 -45.10
N TYR A 348 -25.89 15.18 -44.36
CA TYR A 348 -27.24 15.01 -44.85
C TYR A 348 -28.03 16.27 -44.51
N VAL A 349 -28.74 16.84 -45.48
CA VAL A 349 -29.55 18.05 -45.24
C VAL A 349 -30.92 17.86 -45.86
N GLN A 350 -31.98 17.98 -45.06
CA GLN A 350 -33.34 18.10 -45.57
C GLN A 350 -33.56 19.53 -46.09
N ILE A 351 -33.87 19.66 -47.37
CA ILE A 351 -34.04 20.96 -48.04
C ILE A 351 -35.48 21.44 -47.89
N ALA A 352 -35.67 22.69 -47.45
CA ALA A 352 -37.00 23.23 -47.15
C ALA A 352 -37.70 23.82 -48.39
N VAL A 353 -36.95 24.20 -49.43
CA VAL A 353 -37.49 24.82 -50.65
C VAL A 353 -36.77 24.25 -51.87
N ALA A 354 -37.54 23.78 -52.86
CA ALA A 354 -37.01 23.27 -54.13
C ALA A 354 -36.13 24.32 -54.83
N ASN A 355 -35.10 23.89 -55.54
CA ASN A 355 -34.21 24.81 -56.24
C ASN A 355 -34.80 25.25 -57.59
N THR A 356 -34.57 26.51 -57.96
CA THR A 356 -34.95 27.06 -59.26
C THR A 356 -33.76 27.44 -60.13
N ASP A 357 -32.56 27.49 -59.57
CA ASP A 357 -31.30 27.71 -60.28
C ASP A 357 -30.18 26.96 -59.52
N GLY A 358 -28.92 27.33 -59.75
CA GLY A 358 -27.79 26.87 -58.95
C GLY A 358 -27.95 27.26 -57.49
N ALA A 359 -27.90 26.28 -56.59
CA ALA A 359 -28.10 26.49 -55.16
C ALA A 359 -26.79 26.59 -54.37
N THR A 360 -26.87 27.23 -53.20
CA THR A 360 -25.80 27.30 -52.21
C THR A 360 -26.25 26.77 -50.86
N LEU A 361 -25.31 26.27 -50.06
CA LEU A 361 -25.53 25.87 -48.67
C LEU A 361 -24.60 26.70 -47.76
N GLN A 362 -25.19 27.41 -46.80
CA GLN A 362 -24.49 28.09 -45.72
C GLN A 362 -24.65 27.31 -44.41
N ILE A 363 -23.53 26.94 -43.79
CA ILE A 363 -23.51 26.35 -42.45
C ILE A 363 -22.88 27.35 -41.50
N ASN A 364 -23.60 27.74 -40.45
CA ASN A 364 -23.17 28.82 -39.54
C ASN A 364 -22.75 30.07 -40.35
N ALA A 365 -21.68 30.75 -39.94
CA ALA A 365 -21.09 31.89 -40.65
C ALA A 365 -19.88 31.50 -41.54
N LEU A 366 -19.77 30.24 -41.99
CA LEU A 366 -18.59 29.71 -42.68
C LEU A 366 -18.48 30.08 -44.18
N GLY A 367 -19.39 30.96 -44.64
CA GLY A 367 -19.52 31.35 -46.04
C GLY A 367 -20.32 30.34 -46.86
N ALA A 368 -21.24 30.83 -47.68
CA ALA A 368 -22.06 29.98 -48.55
C ALA A 368 -21.19 29.25 -49.57
N LYS A 369 -21.43 27.95 -49.75
CA LYS A 369 -20.74 27.09 -50.73
C LYS A 369 -21.73 26.64 -51.78
N ALA A 370 -21.31 26.60 -53.04
CA ALA A 370 -22.13 26.04 -54.10
C ALA A 370 -22.46 24.57 -53.81
N VAL A 371 -23.65 24.13 -54.22
CA VAL A 371 -24.03 22.72 -54.25
C VAL A 371 -23.99 22.28 -55.71
N ASN A 372 -23.11 21.34 -56.02
CA ASN A 372 -22.92 20.79 -57.36
C ASN A 372 -23.39 19.34 -57.42
N LYS A 373 -23.87 18.92 -58.59
CA LYS A 373 -24.14 17.53 -58.95
C LYS A 373 -23.10 17.04 -59.95
N LEU A 374 -22.98 15.72 -60.07
CA LEU A 374 -22.16 15.08 -61.11
C LEU A 374 -20.74 15.66 -61.19
N HIS A 375 -20.09 15.83 -60.03
CA HIS A 375 -18.74 16.36 -59.81
C HIS A 375 -18.57 17.89 -59.92
N ASP A 376 -19.13 18.55 -60.94
CA ASP A 376 -18.82 19.96 -61.19
C ASP A 376 -19.98 20.78 -61.78
N GLN A 377 -21.16 20.18 -61.94
CA GLN A 377 -22.31 20.85 -62.54
C GLN A 377 -23.12 21.56 -61.46
N ALA A 378 -23.43 22.83 -61.67
CA ALA A 378 -24.42 23.52 -60.83
C ALA A 378 -25.79 22.82 -60.93
N LEU A 379 -26.56 22.88 -59.84
CA LEU A 379 -27.96 22.47 -59.89
C LEU A 379 -28.73 23.37 -60.89
N ILE A 380 -29.76 22.81 -61.50
CA ILE A 380 -30.72 23.51 -62.36
C ILE A 380 -32.13 23.33 -61.78
N THR A 381 -33.07 24.16 -62.23
CA THR A 381 -34.47 24.13 -61.79
C THR A 381 -35.01 22.71 -61.67
N GLY A 382 -35.48 22.36 -60.48
CA GLY A 382 -36.13 21.07 -60.22
C GLY A 382 -35.17 19.88 -60.06
N ASP A 383 -33.86 20.09 -59.86
CA ASP A 383 -32.95 19.01 -59.46
C ASP A 383 -33.16 18.55 -58.02
N VAL A 384 -33.72 19.42 -57.17
CA VAL A 384 -34.02 19.17 -55.76
C VAL A 384 -35.45 19.61 -55.46
N GLU A 385 -36.26 18.71 -54.91
CA GLU A 385 -37.63 19.03 -54.48
C GLU A 385 -37.69 19.50 -53.03
N VAL A 386 -38.82 20.11 -52.69
CA VAL A 386 -39.16 20.43 -51.30
C VAL A 386 -39.13 19.17 -50.43
N ASN A 387 -38.53 19.26 -49.25
CA ASN A 387 -38.32 18.20 -48.27
C ASN A 387 -37.39 17.05 -48.71
N GLN A 388 -36.72 17.16 -49.85
CA GLN A 388 -35.73 16.17 -50.25
C GLN A 388 -34.53 16.19 -49.30
N ILE A 389 -34.05 15.00 -48.93
CA ILE A 389 -32.81 14.83 -48.15
C ILE A 389 -31.65 14.70 -49.12
N LEU A 390 -30.71 15.64 -49.05
CA LEU A 390 -29.47 15.59 -49.81
C LEU A 390 -28.36 14.93 -49.01
N HIS A 391 -27.58 14.07 -49.65
CA HIS A 391 -26.28 13.62 -49.14
C HIS A 391 -25.20 14.46 -49.83
N LEU A 392 -24.49 15.28 -49.07
CA LEU A 392 -23.52 16.26 -49.55
C LEU A 392 -22.13 15.98 -49.00
N VAL A 393 -21.09 16.10 -49.82
CA VAL A 393 -19.69 16.00 -49.39
C VAL A 393 -18.92 17.26 -49.79
N TYR A 394 -18.29 17.95 -48.84
CA TYR A 394 -17.48 19.13 -49.14
C TYR A 394 -16.16 18.71 -49.82
N ASP A 395 -15.86 19.22 -51.01
CA ASP A 395 -14.66 18.87 -51.77
C ASP A 395 -13.46 19.82 -51.52
N GLY A 396 -13.66 20.86 -50.72
CA GLY A 396 -12.68 21.94 -50.49
C GLY A 396 -13.07 23.27 -51.13
N THR A 397 -14.01 23.26 -52.08
CA THR A 397 -14.55 24.45 -52.77
C THR A 397 -16.08 24.51 -52.73
N ALA A 398 -16.74 23.38 -52.99
CA ALA A 398 -18.20 23.24 -53.08
C ALA A 398 -18.69 21.97 -52.35
N PHE A 399 -20.00 21.84 -52.16
CA PHE A 399 -20.64 20.60 -51.75
C PHE A 399 -21.02 19.75 -52.95
N GLN A 400 -20.64 18.48 -52.93
CA GLN A 400 -20.95 17.49 -53.96
C GLN A 400 -22.16 16.68 -53.54
N MET A 401 -23.23 16.76 -54.33
CA MET A 401 -24.46 16.01 -54.13
C MET A 401 -24.28 14.57 -54.61
N LEU A 402 -24.47 13.62 -53.68
CA LEU A 402 -24.41 12.17 -53.90
C LEU A 402 -25.80 11.51 -53.91
N SER A 403 -26.80 12.18 -53.37
CA SER A 403 -28.20 11.76 -53.45
C SER A 403 -28.72 11.84 -54.90
N GLN A 404 -29.76 11.06 -55.21
CA GLN A 404 -30.45 11.13 -56.51
C GLN A 404 -31.03 12.53 -56.75
N LEU A 405 -31.19 12.90 -58.02
CA LEU A 405 -31.98 14.08 -58.40
C LEU A 405 -33.46 13.84 -58.08
N ALA A 406 -34.19 14.95 -57.89
CA ALA A 406 -35.64 15.00 -57.98
C ALA A 406 -36.15 14.36 -59.29
N GLN A 407 -37.33 13.74 -59.25
CA GLN A 407 -37.98 13.14 -60.43
C GLN A 407 -39.06 14.02 -61.02
#